data_AF-A0A5D2K9C2-F1
#
_entry.id   AF-A0A5D2K9C2-F1
#
_cell.length_a   1.000
_cell.length_b   1.000
_cell.length_c   1.000
_cell.angle_alpha   90.00
_cell.angle_beta   90.00
_cell.angle_gamma   90.00
#
_symmetry.space_group_name_H-M   'P 1'
#
loop_
_entity.id
_entity.type
_entity.pdbx_description
1 polymer ?
#
loop_
_entity_poly.entity_id
_entity_poly.type
_entity_poly.pdbx_seq_one_letter_code
_entity_poly.pdbx_strand_id
1 'polypeptide(L)'
;MSVEVLDCATIVNFVEDEEAFNISIRERFAHLDTNHDGLLSYTELSKDLQSLRVLETHFGIDIKTDPKELAHVYESLFEQFDHDSNGTVDLEEFKLETKRMMLAMANGMGFLPVQMVLEEGSLLKIAVEHESTKLIAA
;
A
#
# COMPACT_ATOMS: atom_id res chain seq x y z
N MET A 1 -15.21 0.53 2.55
CA MET A 1 -14.65 -0.83 2.64
C MET A 1 -15.49 -1.74 1.77
N SER A 2 -14.88 -2.42 0.80
CA SER A 2 -15.53 -3.40 -0.06
C SER A 2 -14.76 -4.71 -0.05
N VAL A 3 -15.44 -5.82 -0.36
CA VAL A 3 -14.81 -7.12 -0.49
C VAL A 3 -14.49 -7.33 -1.95
N GLU A 4 -13.21 -7.37 -2.28
CA GLU A 4 -12.72 -7.52 -3.65
C GLU A 4 -11.99 -8.86 -3.82
N VAL A 5 -11.98 -9.35 -5.04
CA VAL A 5 -11.16 -10.49 -5.45
C VAL A 5 -9.90 -9.95 -6.10
N LEU A 6 -8.75 -10.35 -5.59
CA LEU A 6 -7.44 -9.89 -6.03
C LEU A 6 -6.64 -11.08 -6.55
N ASP A 7 -6.05 -10.94 -7.73
CA ASP A 7 -5.10 -11.90 -8.25
C ASP A 7 -3.72 -11.26 -8.49
N CYS A 8 -2.72 -12.10 -8.74
CA CYS A 8 -1.37 -11.61 -8.99
C CYS A 8 -1.26 -10.81 -10.29
N ALA A 9 -2.08 -11.12 -11.30
CA ALA A 9 -2.11 -10.40 -12.57
C ALA A 9 -2.73 -9.00 -12.39
N THR A 10 -3.77 -8.83 -11.57
CA THR A 10 -4.36 -7.53 -11.21
C THR A 10 -3.27 -6.58 -10.71
N ILE A 11 -2.48 -7.04 -9.74
CA ILE A 11 -1.42 -6.23 -9.15
C ILE A 11 -0.33 -5.93 -10.17
N VAL A 12 0.14 -6.94 -10.91
CA VAL A 12 1.21 -6.76 -11.90
C VAL A 12 0.76 -5.80 -13.00
N ASN A 13 -0.44 -5.99 -13.56
CA ASN A 13 -1.02 -5.13 -14.59
C ASN A 13 -1.12 -3.67 -14.13
N PHE A 14 -1.55 -3.44 -12.90
CA PHE A 14 -1.64 -2.11 -12.33
C PHE A 14 -0.26 -1.47 -12.12
N VAL A 15 0.71 -2.23 -11.64
CA VAL A 15 2.09 -1.75 -11.40
C VAL A 15 2.85 -1.51 -12.71
N GLU A 16 2.55 -2.28 -13.76
CA GLU A 16 3.11 -2.10 -15.11
C GLU A 16 2.49 -0.91 -15.85
N ASP A 17 1.24 -0.54 -15.54
CA ASP A 17 0.64 0.71 -16.01
C ASP A 17 1.24 1.89 -15.23
N GLU A 18 2.41 2.35 -15.67
CA GLU A 18 3.13 3.43 -14.98
C GLU A 18 2.32 4.72 -14.89
N GLU A 19 1.42 5.02 -15.83
CA GLU A 19 0.60 6.23 -15.77
C GLU A 19 -0.42 6.12 -14.64
N ALA A 20 -1.22 5.06 -14.62
CA ALA A 20 -2.19 4.81 -13.55
C ALA A 20 -1.50 4.70 -12.19
N PHE A 21 -0.42 3.92 -12.11
CA PHE A 21 0.36 3.73 -10.90
C PHE A 21 0.93 5.06 -10.38
N ASN A 22 1.56 5.87 -11.23
CA ASN A 22 2.13 7.15 -10.80
C ASN A 22 1.05 8.12 -10.30
N ILE A 23 -0.14 8.15 -10.94
CA ILE A 23 -1.26 8.98 -10.48
C ILE A 23 -1.71 8.53 -9.10
N SER A 24 -1.97 7.22 -8.92
CA SER A 24 -2.42 6.67 -7.63
C SER A 24 -1.39 6.87 -6.53
N ILE A 25 -0.11 6.73 -6.84
CA ILE A 25 0.99 6.98 -5.88
C ILE A 25 1.02 8.45 -5.48
N ARG A 26 0.89 9.38 -6.43
CA ARG A 26 0.87 10.82 -6.12
C ARG A 26 -0.34 11.22 -5.29
N GLU A 27 -1.52 10.71 -5.63
CA GLU A 27 -2.74 10.97 -4.86
C GLU A 27 -2.62 10.42 -3.44
N ARG A 28 -2.09 9.20 -3.30
CA ARG A 28 -1.86 8.61 -1.98
C ARG A 28 -0.81 9.39 -1.20
N PHE A 29 0.32 9.72 -1.82
CA PHE A 29 1.37 10.53 -1.21
C PHE A 29 0.83 11.87 -0.72
N ALA A 30 0.08 12.60 -1.56
CA ALA A 30 -0.52 13.88 -1.20
C ALA A 30 -1.59 13.77 -0.10
N HIS A 31 -2.26 12.62 0.02
CA HIS A 31 -3.18 12.35 1.12
C HIS A 31 -2.44 12.10 2.45
N LEU A 32 -1.20 11.61 2.39
CA LEU A 32 -0.37 11.33 3.57
C LEU A 32 0.43 12.54 4.03
N ASP A 33 0.95 13.29 3.06
CA ASP A 33 1.67 14.54 3.23
C ASP A 33 0.69 15.63 3.71
N THR A 34 0.42 15.63 5.02
CA THR A 34 -0.57 16.51 5.65
C THR A 34 -0.02 17.91 5.82
N ASN A 35 1.30 18.03 5.97
CA ASN A 35 2.00 19.30 6.10
C ASN A 35 2.35 19.93 4.73
N HIS A 36 2.18 19.18 3.63
CA HIS A 36 2.47 19.58 2.25
C HIS A 36 3.92 20.02 2.03
N ASP A 37 4.86 19.39 2.73
CA ASP A 37 6.30 19.65 2.58
C ASP A 37 6.95 18.82 1.46
N GLY A 38 6.20 17.89 0.85
CA GLY A 38 6.67 17.01 -0.20
C GLY A 38 7.45 15.79 0.29
N LEU A 39 7.43 15.52 1.60
CA LEU A 39 8.10 14.42 2.27
C LEU A 39 7.14 13.74 3.26
N LEU A 40 7.25 12.42 3.43
CA LEU A 40 6.47 11.70 4.43
C LEU A 40 7.31 11.46 5.68
N SER A 41 6.92 12.08 6.78
CA SER A 41 7.47 11.76 8.08
C SER A 41 6.96 10.41 8.58
N TYR A 42 7.69 9.80 9.52
CA TYR A 42 7.23 8.59 10.23
C TYR A 42 5.80 8.72 10.78
N THR A 43 5.44 9.91 11.29
CA THR A 43 4.11 10.16 11.84
C THR A 43 3.00 10.25 10.79
N GLU A 44 3.34 10.63 9.56
CA GLU A 44 2.40 10.69 8.44
C GLU A 44 2.23 9.30 7.82
N LEU A 45 3.33 8.59 7.59
CA LEU A 45 3.31 7.23 7.05
C LEU A 45 2.65 6.23 8.01
N SER A 46 2.93 6.33 9.31
CA SER A 46 2.38 5.40 10.32
C SER A 46 0.85 5.48 10.45
N LYS A 47 0.24 6.67 10.25
CA LYS A 47 -1.22 6.81 10.22
C LYS A 47 -1.84 6.03 9.07
N ASP A 48 -1.16 6.00 7.92
CA ASP A 48 -1.60 5.24 6.76
C ASP A 48 -1.44 3.73 6.95
N LEU A 49 -0.30 3.30 7.50
CA LEU A 49 -0.02 1.89 7.75
C LEU A 49 -0.95 1.30 8.82
N GLN A 50 -1.44 2.14 9.74
CA GLN A 50 -2.54 1.80 10.65
C GLN A 50 -3.87 1.66 9.90
N SER A 51 -4.16 2.52 8.93
CA SER A 51 -5.37 2.42 8.10
C SER A 51 -5.34 1.20 7.18
N LEU A 52 -4.20 0.96 6.52
CA LEU A 52 -3.94 -0.17 5.63
C LEU A 52 -4.02 -1.54 6.32
N ARG A 53 -4.24 -1.60 7.65
CA ARG A 53 -4.33 -2.85 8.41
C ARG A 53 -3.14 -3.80 8.15
N VAL A 54 -1.97 -3.25 7.82
CA VAL A 54 -0.73 -4.03 7.55
C VAL A 54 -0.36 -4.92 8.75
N LEU A 55 -0.78 -4.51 9.95
CA LEU A 55 -0.61 -5.25 11.20
C LEU A 55 -1.93 -5.73 11.82
N GLU A 56 -2.99 -5.91 11.04
CA GLU A 56 -3.96 -6.95 11.41
C GLU A 56 -3.32 -8.31 11.11
N THR A 57 -2.34 -8.67 11.93
CA THR A 57 -1.65 -9.97 11.89
C THR A 57 -2.60 -11.13 12.15
N HIS A 58 -3.90 -10.91 12.35
CA HIS A 58 -4.88 -11.97 12.55
C HIS A 58 -6.24 -11.64 11.90
N PHE A 59 -6.45 -12.19 10.71
CA PHE A 59 -7.75 -12.48 10.07
C PHE A 59 -8.93 -12.53 11.06
N GLY A 60 -9.53 -11.38 11.36
CA GLY A 60 -10.80 -11.29 12.10
C GLY A 60 -10.78 -11.59 13.61
N ILE A 61 -9.66 -11.46 14.32
CA ILE A 61 -9.65 -11.52 15.80
C ILE A 61 -8.97 -10.28 16.38
N ASP A 62 -9.77 -9.46 17.06
CA ASP A 62 -9.38 -8.22 17.77
C ASP A 62 -8.45 -8.57 18.96
N ILE A 63 -7.16 -8.72 18.68
CA ILE A 63 -6.14 -8.87 19.71
C ILE A 63 -5.45 -7.51 19.83
N LYS A 64 -5.59 -6.89 20.99
CA LYS A 64 -4.93 -5.64 21.35
C LYS A 64 -3.42 -5.85 21.37
N THR A 65 -2.77 -5.69 20.22
CA THR A 65 -1.30 -5.67 20.12
C THR A 65 -0.78 -4.49 20.93
N ASP A 66 0.24 -4.72 21.76
CA ASP A 66 0.81 -3.67 22.58
C ASP A 66 1.32 -2.54 21.67
N PRO A 67 0.96 -1.27 21.93
CA PRO A 67 1.31 -0.16 21.06
C PRO A 67 2.83 0.01 20.88
N LYS A 68 3.66 -0.53 21.79
CA LYS A 68 5.12 -0.52 21.65
C LYS A 68 5.63 -1.55 20.65
N GLU A 69 5.02 -2.73 20.58
CA GLU A 69 5.41 -3.74 19.59
C GLU A 69 4.96 -3.32 18.18
N LEU A 70 3.78 -2.72 18.06
CA LEU A 70 3.33 -2.11 16.80
C LEU A 70 4.28 -1.00 16.33
N ALA A 71 4.73 -0.13 17.24
CA ALA A 71 5.67 0.93 16.91
C ALA A 71 6.98 0.40 16.33
N HIS A 72 7.54 -0.69 16.89
CA HIS A 72 8.76 -1.29 16.33
C HIS A 72 8.55 -1.89 14.94
N VAL A 73 7.40 -2.52 14.68
CA VAL A 73 7.14 -3.06 13.33
C VAL A 73 6.91 -1.93 12.31
N TYR A 74 6.23 -0.86 12.71
CA TYR A 74 6.08 0.32 11.86
C TYR A 74 7.41 1.04 11.63
N GLU A 75 8.29 1.09 12.63
CA GLU A 75 9.65 1.65 12.52
C GLU A 75 10.48 0.84 11.52
N SER A 76 10.52 -0.49 11.65
CA SER A 76 11.23 -1.36 10.69
C SER A 76 10.61 -1.35 9.28
N LEU A 77 9.32 -1.05 9.16
CA LEU A 77 8.69 -0.87 7.86
C LEU A 77 9.07 0.50 7.28
N PHE A 78 9.06 1.55 8.09
CA PHE A 78 9.49 2.89 7.68
C PHE A 78 10.94 2.90 7.22
N GLU A 79 11.85 2.22 7.92
CA GLU A 79 13.26 2.06 7.52
C GLU A 79 13.44 1.36 6.16
N GLN A 80 12.44 0.59 5.69
CA GLN A 80 12.49 0.04 4.34
C GLN A 80 12.14 1.10 3.29
N PHE A 81 11.16 1.95 3.59
CA PHE A 81 10.77 3.06 2.71
C PHE A 81 11.83 4.18 2.65
N ASP A 82 12.48 4.50 3.77
CA ASP A 82 13.54 5.50 3.89
C ASP A 82 14.90 4.90 3.47
N HIS A 83 15.19 4.93 2.17
CA HIS A 83 16.36 4.26 1.60
C HIS A 83 17.67 5.01 1.89
N ASP A 84 17.61 6.34 2.01
CA ASP A 84 18.77 7.16 2.34
C ASP A 84 18.95 7.38 3.85
N SER A 85 18.02 6.88 4.66
CA SER A 85 17.99 7.01 6.14
C SER A 85 18.02 8.47 6.59
N ASN A 86 17.40 9.37 5.82
CA ASN A 86 17.32 10.79 6.14
C ASN A 86 16.21 11.11 7.16
N GLY A 87 15.38 10.12 7.53
CA GLY A 87 14.27 10.23 8.47
C GLY A 87 12.95 10.65 7.84
N THR A 88 12.89 10.75 6.52
CA THR A 88 11.73 11.12 5.71
C THR A 88 11.67 10.28 4.45
N VAL A 89 10.48 10.08 3.89
CA VAL A 89 10.31 9.32 2.65
C VAL A 89 9.86 10.27 1.56
N ASP A 90 10.66 10.42 0.51
CA ASP A 90 10.27 11.23 -0.65
C ASP A 90 9.34 10.47 -1.61
N LEU A 91 8.78 11.18 -2.59
CA LEU A 91 7.83 10.58 -3.54
C LEU A 91 8.46 9.46 -4.38
N GLU A 92 9.74 9.57 -4.76
CA GLU A 92 10.43 8.54 -5.54
C GLU A 92 10.69 7.29 -4.69
N GLU A 93 11.13 7.46 -3.45
CA GLU A 93 11.29 6.38 -2.48
C GLU A 93 9.97 5.67 -2.20
N PHE A 94 8.92 6.45 -1.88
CA PHE A 94 7.59 5.92 -1.64
C PHE A 94 7.07 5.13 -2.83
N LYS A 95 7.27 5.65 -4.05
CA LYS A 95 6.90 4.97 -5.29
C LYS A 95 7.66 3.66 -5.47
N LEU A 96 8.99 3.68 -5.29
CA LEU A 96 9.85 2.53 -5.54
C LEU A 96 9.53 1.39 -4.57
N GLU A 97 9.44 1.71 -3.28
CA GLU A 97 9.19 0.69 -2.25
C GLU A 97 7.75 0.16 -2.34
N THR A 98 6.77 1.03 -2.60
CA THR A 98 5.39 0.60 -2.84
C THR A 98 5.30 -0.35 -4.05
N LYS A 99 5.99 -0.02 -5.15
CA LYS A 99 6.06 -0.88 -6.35
C LYS A 99 6.65 -2.24 -6.00
N ARG A 100 7.76 -2.26 -5.26
CA ARG A 100 8.44 -3.48 -4.85
C ARG A 100 7.57 -4.34 -3.93
N MET A 101 6.91 -3.73 -2.95
CA MET A 101 6.00 -4.42 -2.03
C MET A 101 4.81 -5.03 -2.77
N MET A 102 4.18 -4.28 -3.68
CA MET A 102 3.07 -4.80 -4.50
C MET A 102 3.52 -5.98 -5.37
N LEU A 103 4.67 -5.89 -6.03
CA LEU A 103 5.21 -7.02 -6.80
C LEU A 103 5.58 -8.23 -5.92
N ALA A 104 6.11 -7.99 -4.72
CA ALA A 104 6.40 -9.06 -3.77
C ALA A 104 5.10 -9.75 -3.30
N MET A 105 4.03 -8.99 -3.06
CA MET A 105 2.70 -9.54 -2.76
C MET A 105 2.15 -10.35 -3.93
N ALA A 106 2.25 -9.84 -5.16
CA ALA A 106 1.83 -10.57 -6.35
C ALA A 106 2.58 -11.90 -6.51
N ASN A 107 3.90 -11.90 -6.29
CA ASN A 107 4.71 -13.11 -6.31
C ASN A 107 4.35 -14.07 -5.16
N GLY A 108 3.99 -13.55 -3.99
CA GLY A 108 3.61 -14.33 -2.81
C GLY A 108 2.20 -14.95 -2.88
N MET A 109 1.25 -14.33 -3.59
CA MET A 109 -0.12 -14.84 -3.75
C MET A 109 -0.20 -16.12 -4.60
N GLY A 110 0.80 -16.39 -5.44
CA GLY A 110 0.78 -17.53 -6.34
C GLY A 110 -0.31 -17.42 -7.42
N PHE A 111 -0.86 -18.55 -7.86
CA PHE A 111 -1.82 -18.60 -8.98
C PHE A 111 -3.28 -18.43 -8.55
N LEU A 112 -3.61 -18.56 -7.27
CA LEU A 112 -4.99 -18.55 -6.82
C LEU A 112 -5.42 -17.13 -6.42
N PRO A 113 -6.57 -16.64 -6.91
CA PRO A 113 -7.12 -15.36 -6.48
C PRO A 113 -7.49 -15.42 -4.99
N VAL A 114 -7.27 -14.32 -4.29
CA VAL A 114 -7.56 -14.15 -2.86
C VAL A 114 -8.67 -13.12 -2.69
N GLN A 115 -9.63 -13.40 -1.80
CA GLN A 115 -10.67 -12.45 -1.44
C GLN A 115 -10.22 -11.63 -0.24
N MET A 116 -10.22 -10.30 -0.36
CA MET A 116 -9.74 -9.38 0.66
C MET A 116 -10.72 -8.23 0.90
N VAL A 117 -10.77 -7.72 2.13
CA VAL A 117 -11.49 -6.48 2.45
C VAL A 117 -10.55 -5.32 2.21
N LEU A 118 -10.92 -4.44 1.28
CA LEU A 118 -10.11 -3.29 0.90
C LEU A 118 -10.78 -1.98 1.32
N GLU A 119 -9.96 -1.04 1.80
CA GLU A 119 -10.40 0.31 2.10
C GLU A 119 -10.56 1.15 0.82
N GLU A 120 -11.43 2.15 0.88
CA GLU A 120 -11.61 3.06 -0.24
C GLU A 120 -10.37 3.94 -0.42
N GLY A 121 -9.87 4.07 -1.65
CA GLY A 121 -8.60 4.76 -1.93
C GLY A 121 -7.34 3.95 -1.57
N SER A 122 -7.48 2.69 -1.14
CA SER A 122 -6.32 1.81 -1.00
C SER A 122 -5.73 1.44 -2.36
N LEU A 123 -4.40 1.29 -2.44
CA LEU A 123 -3.71 0.98 -3.70
C LEU A 123 -4.18 -0.34 -4.33
N LEU A 124 -4.47 -1.35 -3.49
CA LEU A 124 -5.02 -2.61 -3.96
C LEU A 124 -6.46 -2.45 -4.48
N LYS A 125 -7.27 -1.58 -3.88
CA LYS A 125 -8.62 -1.30 -4.40
C LYS A 125 -8.53 -0.62 -5.76
N ILE A 126 -7.63 0.36 -5.90
CA ILE A 126 -7.39 1.05 -7.17
C ILE A 126 -6.89 0.06 -8.23
N ALA A 127 -6.03 -0.90 -7.87
CA ALA A 127 -5.58 -1.95 -8.78
C ALA A 127 -6.75 -2.81 -9.30
N VAL A 128 -7.68 -3.21 -8.42
CA VAL A 128 -8.90 -3.95 -8.80
C VAL A 128 -9.83 -3.11 -9.68
N GLU A 129 -10.02 -1.83 -9.35
CA GLU A 129 -10.84 -0.90 -10.12
C GLU A 129 -10.25 -0.64 -11.52
N HIS A 130 -8.91 -0.54 -11.61
CA HIS A 130 -8.17 -0.38 -12.86
C HIS A 130 -8.36 -1.60 -13.77
N GLU A 131 -8.18 -2.81 -13.24
CA GLU A 131 -8.40 -4.03 -14.02
C GLU A 131 -9.88 -4.21 -14.43
N SER A 132 -10.81 -3.90 -13.52
CA SER A 132 -12.25 -3.96 -13.80
C SER A 132 -12.63 -3.00 -14.94
N THR A 133 -12.07 -1.78 -14.95
CA THR A 133 -12.29 -0.80 -16.02
C THR A 133 -11.72 -1.28 -17.34
N LYS A 134 -10.54 -1.91 -17.32
CA LYS A 134 -9.89 -2.48 -18.50
C LYS A 134 -10.71 -3.63 -19.12
N LEU A 135 -11.32 -4.48 -18.28
CA LEU A 135 -12.20 -5.57 -18.72
C LEU A 135 -13.52 -5.08 -19.32
N ILE A 136 -14.04 -3.94 -18.85
CA ILE A 136 -15.28 -3.34 -19.39
C ILE A 136 -15.02 -2.60 -20.72
N ALA A 137 -13.79 -2.14 -20.93
CA ALA A 137 -13.39 -1.42 -22.14
C ALA A 137 -12.93 -2.33 -23.31
N ALA A 138 -12.80 -3.65 -23.08
CA ALA A 138 -12.38 -4.66 -24.05
C ALA A 138 -13.58 -5.39 -24.69
#